data_AF-A0A7Y3GFF8-F1
#
_entry.id   AF-A0A7Y3GFF8-F1
#
_cell.length_a   1.000
_cell.length_b   1.000
_cell.length_c   1.000
_cell.angle_alpha   90.00
_cell.angle_beta   90.00
_cell.angle_gamma   90.00
#
_symmetry.space_group_name_H-M   'P 1'
#
loop_
_entity.id
_entity.type
_entity.pdbx_description
1 polymer ?
#
loop_
_entity_poly.entity_id
_entity_poly.type
_entity_poly.pdbx_seq_one_letter_code
_entity_poly.pdbx_strand_id
1 'polypeptide(L)'
;MPDFVKKIKKARSDDLTAGEELLAATVGQPMGTFSRQALGGIVGVLASKKMADRKLATLDGAGDSGLAATVPADQQLVIAVTDRRVLFYIQGMMSGAPKELATAIDIADVHEMSLEKHKMTSALTIRFSDNSARMLECVKMAKPQDVVEAFNRTKGSKAA
;
A
#
# COMPACT_ATOMS: atom_id res chain seq x y z
N MET A 1 -7.38 -10.85 -14.32
CA MET A 1 -7.12 -9.89 -13.22
C MET A 1 -5.61 -9.61 -13.18
N PRO A 2 -5.15 -8.37 -12.99
CA PRO A 2 -3.72 -8.07 -13.10
C PRO A 2 -2.92 -8.74 -11.98
N ASP A 3 -1.95 -9.55 -12.38
CA ASP A 3 -0.95 -10.14 -11.48
C ASP A 3 0.20 -9.15 -11.32
N PHE A 4 0.20 -8.42 -10.19
CA PHE A 4 1.21 -7.40 -9.92
C PHE A 4 2.58 -7.99 -9.60
N VAL A 5 2.66 -9.22 -9.06
CA VAL A 5 3.93 -9.92 -8.84
C VAL A 5 4.61 -10.18 -10.18
N LYS A 6 3.85 -10.72 -11.16
CA LYS A 6 4.36 -10.94 -12.52
C LYS A 6 4.77 -9.63 -13.20
N LYS A 7 4.01 -8.54 -12.99
CA LYS A 7 4.35 -7.22 -13.56
C LYS A 7 5.65 -6.66 -12.96
N ILE A 8 5.86 -6.78 -11.66
CA ILE A 8 7.12 -6.37 -10.99
C ILE A 8 8.27 -7.22 -11.53
N LYS A 9 8.16 -8.55 -11.52
CA LYS A 9 9.21 -9.44 -12.05
C LYS A 9 9.58 -9.14 -13.50
N LYS A 10 8.64 -8.67 -14.33
CA LYS A 10 8.90 -8.32 -15.72
C LYS A 10 9.53 -6.94 -15.90
N ALA A 11 9.09 -5.95 -15.13
CA ALA A 11 9.43 -4.55 -15.38
C ALA A 11 10.49 -3.99 -14.43
N ARG A 12 10.65 -4.60 -13.24
CA ARG A 12 11.37 -4.07 -12.08
C ARG A 12 12.09 -5.20 -11.29
N SER A 13 12.53 -6.27 -11.96
CA SER A 13 13.29 -7.34 -11.30
C SER A 13 14.55 -6.84 -10.61
N ASP A 14 15.17 -5.81 -11.19
CA ASP A 14 16.46 -5.29 -10.76
C ASP A 14 16.37 -4.48 -9.45
N ASP A 15 15.14 -4.14 -9.01
CA ASP A 15 14.90 -3.51 -7.71
C ASP A 15 14.90 -4.51 -6.55
N LEU A 16 14.86 -5.82 -6.86
CA LEU A 16 14.98 -6.90 -5.88
C LEU A 16 16.45 -7.17 -5.59
N THR A 17 16.77 -7.29 -4.31
CA THR A 17 18.08 -7.73 -3.85
C THR A 17 18.30 -9.18 -4.28
N ALA A 18 19.56 -9.58 -4.49
CA ALA A 18 19.89 -10.97 -4.80
C ALA A 18 19.33 -11.93 -3.73
N GLY A 19 18.53 -12.91 -4.18
CA GLY A 19 17.86 -13.89 -3.32
C GLY A 19 16.67 -13.34 -2.51
N GLU A 20 16.19 -12.12 -2.78
CA GLU A 20 14.95 -11.58 -2.22
C GLU A 20 13.74 -12.16 -2.98
N GLU A 21 12.77 -12.67 -2.24
CA GLU A 21 11.58 -13.31 -2.81
C GLU A 21 10.38 -12.36 -2.74
N LEU A 22 9.75 -12.12 -3.89
CA LEU A 22 8.50 -11.36 -3.96
C LEU A 22 7.29 -12.26 -3.65
N LEU A 23 6.63 -12.00 -2.52
CA LEU A 23 5.60 -12.86 -1.95
C LEU A 23 4.19 -12.48 -2.42
N ALA A 24 3.87 -11.18 -2.39
CA ALA A 24 2.56 -10.68 -2.79
C ALA A 24 2.67 -9.24 -3.28
N ALA A 25 1.72 -8.81 -4.13
CA ALA A 25 1.61 -7.43 -4.56
C ALA A 25 0.16 -7.04 -4.84
N THR A 26 -0.17 -5.79 -4.55
CA THR A 26 -1.47 -5.18 -4.78
C THR A 26 -1.31 -3.76 -5.34
N VAL A 27 -2.43 -3.08 -5.60
CA VAL A 27 -2.44 -1.66 -5.97
C VAL A 27 -3.27 -0.87 -4.97
N GLY A 28 -2.71 0.26 -4.52
CA GLY A 28 -3.37 1.23 -3.67
C GLY A 28 -3.43 2.60 -4.36
N GLN A 29 -4.48 3.35 -4.11
CA GLN A 29 -4.63 4.73 -4.56
C GLN A 29 -4.92 5.63 -3.35
N PRO A 30 -4.79 6.96 -3.49
CA PRO A 30 -5.14 7.87 -2.41
C PRO A 30 -6.58 7.65 -1.96
N MET A 31 -6.82 7.78 -0.64
CA MET A 31 -8.15 7.59 -0.07
C MET A 31 -9.20 8.49 -0.72
N GLY A 32 -10.36 7.93 -1.06
CA GLY A 32 -11.47 8.65 -1.69
C GLY A 32 -11.38 8.80 -3.20
N THR A 33 -10.36 8.20 -3.84
CA THR A 33 -10.25 8.21 -5.31
C THR A 33 -11.37 7.41 -5.96
N PHE A 34 -11.80 6.28 -5.37
CA PHE A 34 -12.94 5.53 -5.89
C PHE A 34 -14.23 6.35 -5.85
N SER A 35 -14.46 7.09 -4.75
CA SER A 35 -15.61 8.01 -4.63
C SER A 35 -15.58 9.11 -5.69
N ARG A 36 -14.40 9.66 -6.02
CA ARG A 36 -14.23 10.63 -7.12
C ARG A 36 -14.65 10.05 -8.46
N GLN A 37 -14.18 8.85 -8.76
CA GLN A 37 -14.42 8.18 -10.04
C GLN A 37 -15.87 7.72 -10.20
N ALA A 38 -16.49 7.20 -9.13
CA ALA A 38 -17.84 6.67 -9.17
C ALA A 38 -18.94 7.74 -9.22
N LEU A 39 -18.70 8.92 -8.63
CA LEU A 39 -19.72 9.97 -8.49
C LEU A 39 -19.46 11.20 -9.36
N GLY A 40 -18.35 11.26 -10.10
CA GLY A 40 -18.04 12.38 -11.00
C GLY A 40 -17.98 13.76 -10.33
N GLY A 41 -17.93 13.82 -9.00
CA GLY A 41 -18.20 15.05 -8.24
C GLY A 41 -17.38 15.19 -6.96
N ILE A 42 -17.14 16.45 -6.59
CA ILE A 42 -16.25 16.90 -5.49
C ILE A 42 -16.80 16.51 -4.10
N VAL A 43 -18.12 16.27 -3.98
CA VAL A 43 -18.82 16.04 -2.69
C VAL A 43 -18.39 14.75 -1.99
N GLY A 44 -18.17 13.65 -2.74
CA GLY A 44 -17.74 12.37 -2.15
C GLY A 44 -16.30 12.37 -1.62
N VAL A 45 -15.47 13.28 -2.12
CA VAL A 45 -14.04 13.38 -1.80
C VAL A 45 -13.79 13.81 -0.37
N LEU A 46 -14.54 14.83 0.05
CA LEU A 46 -14.33 15.48 1.35
C LEU A 46 -14.72 14.54 2.49
N ALA A 47 -15.74 13.70 2.30
CA ALA A 47 -16.17 12.72 3.28
C ALA A 47 -15.15 11.58 3.46
N SER A 48 -14.65 10.99 2.37
CA SER A 48 -13.66 9.91 2.44
C SER A 48 -12.31 10.39 2.97
N LYS A 49 -11.85 11.58 2.56
CA LYS A 49 -10.62 12.17 3.08
C LYS A 49 -10.73 12.49 4.57
N LYS A 50 -11.82 13.15 4.99
CA LYS A 50 -12.04 13.48 6.41
C LYS A 50 -12.18 12.22 7.29
N MET A 51 -12.71 11.13 6.76
CA MET A 51 -12.77 9.85 7.47
C MET A 51 -11.38 9.22 7.61
N ALA A 52 -10.57 9.24 6.54
CA ALA A 52 -9.18 8.80 6.60
C ALA A 52 -8.35 9.66 7.57
N ASP A 53 -8.47 10.98 7.49
CA ASP A 53 -7.79 11.92 8.39
C ASP A 53 -8.21 11.72 9.85
N ARG A 54 -9.51 11.47 10.12
CA ARG A 54 -9.98 11.13 11.47
C ARG A 54 -9.43 9.80 11.96
N LYS A 55 -9.39 8.78 11.10
CA LYS A 55 -8.87 7.48 11.48
C LYS A 55 -7.38 7.55 11.74
N LEU A 56 -6.61 8.24 10.89
CA LEU A 56 -5.21 8.57 11.16
C LEU A 56 -5.09 9.33 12.48
N ALA A 57 -5.92 10.35 12.75
CA ALA A 57 -5.88 11.08 14.02
C ALA A 57 -6.20 10.23 15.26
N THR A 58 -6.83 9.06 15.12
CA THR A 58 -7.02 8.10 16.23
C THR A 58 -5.82 7.15 16.44
N LEU A 59 -4.87 7.13 15.50
CA LEU A 59 -3.61 6.42 15.65
C LEU A 59 -2.60 7.43 16.23
N ASP A 60 -2.12 7.19 17.45
CA ASP A 60 -1.07 8.02 18.05
C ASP A 60 0.13 8.13 17.10
N GLY A 61 0.58 9.36 16.82
CA GLY A 61 1.74 9.63 15.95
C GLY A 61 1.48 9.55 14.44
N ALA A 62 0.26 9.27 13.98
CA ALA A 62 -0.05 9.22 12.55
C ALA A 62 -0.18 10.62 11.95
N GLY A 63 0.94 11.16 11.51
CA GLY A 63 1.05 12.32 10.64
C GLY A 63 1.74 11.98 9.33
N ASP A 64 1.78 12.95 8.41
CA ASP A 64 2.60 12.94 7.18
C ASP A 64 4.08 13.18 7.53
N SER A 65 4.59 12.40 8.49
CA SER A 65 5.93 12.51 9.07
C SER A 65 6.61 11.15 9.10
N GLY A 66 7.94 11.14 9.28
CA GLY A 66 8.70 9.91 9.43
C GLY A 66 8.64 9.02 8.19
N LEU A 67 8.54 7.70 8.41
CA LEU A 67 8.52 6.68 7.37
C LEU A 67 7.30 6.81 6.44
N ALA A 68 6.13 7.18 6.97
CA ALA A 68 4.95 7.39 6.15
C ALA A 68 5.15 8.47 5.09
N ALA A 69 5.89 9.55 5.41
CA ALA A 69 6.17 10.64 4.48
C ALA A 69 7.01 10.21 3.25
N THR A 70 7.74 9.10 3.35
CA THR A 70 8.49 8.53 2.22
C THR A 70 7.59 7.80 1.22
N VAL A 71 6.36 7.44 1.63
CA VAL A 71 5.37 6.80 0.77
C VAL A 71 4.51 7.89 0.11
N PRO A 72 4.50 8.02 -1.23
CA PRO A 72 3.72 9.05 -1.90
C PRO A 72 2.22 8.97 -1.56
N ALA A 73 1.64 10.10 -1.17
CA ALA A 73 0.26 10.18 -0.68
C ALA A 73 -0.76 10.49 -1.80
N ASP A 74 -0.30 11.04 -2.92
CA ASP A 74 -1.11 11.62 -4.00
C ASP A 74 -1.10 10.79 -5.28
N GLN A 75 -0.38 9.67 -5.30
CA GLN A 75 -0.18 8.82 -6.47
C GLN A 75 -0.76 7.42 -6.26
N GLN A 76 -1.09 6.77 -7.38
CA GLN A 76 -1.45 5.36 -7.38
C GLN A 76 -0.18 4.51 -7.30
N LEU A 77 -0.14 3.60 -6.34
CA LEU A 77 1.02 2.81 -5.99
C LEU A 77 0.78 1.32 -6.20
N VAL A 78 1.77 0.61 -6.73
CA VAL A 78 1.86 -0.86 -6.58
C VAL A 78 2.62 -1.13 -5.30
N ILE A 79 2.00 -1.87 -4.38
CA ILE A 79 2.55 -2.20 -3.06
C ILE A 79 2.92 -3.67 -3.09
N ALA A 80 4.17 -3.98 -2.76
CA ALA A 80 4.72 -5.32 -2.81
C ALA A 80 5.33 -5.71 -1.46
N VAL A 81 5.08 -6.94 -1.04
CA VAL A 81 5.72 -7.53 0.14
C VAL A 81 6.67 -8.61 -0.33
N THR A 82 7.89 -8.54 0.20
CA THR A 82 8.94 -9.55 0.03
C THR A 82 9.24 -10.23 1.37
N ASP A 83 10.17 -11.17 1.39
CA ASP A 83 10.72 -11.77 2.61
C ASP A 83 11.55 -10.77 3.47
N ARG A 84 11.89 -9.59 2.94
CA ARG A 84 12.77 -8.61 3.59
C ARG A 84 12.18 -7.22 3.74
N ARG A 85 11.45 -6.74 2.73
CA ARG A 85 11.03 -5.34 2.57
C ARG A 85 9.59 -5.23 2.08
N VAL A 86 9.01 -4.07 2.32
CA VAL A 86 7.81 -3.59 1.65
C VAL A 86 8.23 -2.56 0.61
N LEU A 87 7.88 -2.83 -0.64
CA LEU A 87 8.25 -2.03 -1.80
C LEU A 87 7.05 -1.23 -2.30
N PHE A 88 7.24 0.05 -2.55
CA PHE A 88 6.22 0.94 -3.08
C PHE A 88 6.68 1.45 -4.44
N TYR A 89 5.90 1.16 -5.47
CA TYR A 89 6.18 1.63 -6.83
C TYR A 89 5.13 2.63 -7.28
N ILE A 90 5.54 3.69 -7.95
CA ILE A 90 4.61 4.54 -8.71
C ILE A 90 4.06 3.71 -9.87
N GLN A 91 2.74 3.62 -10.01
CA GLN A 91 2.13 2.93 -11.13
C GLN A 91 2.10 3.82 -12.38
N GLY A 92 2.55 3.28 -13.51
CA GLY A 92 2.42 3.94 -14.81
C GLY A 92 0.95 4.03 -15.23
N MET A 93 0.46 5.25 -15.46
CA MET A 93 -0.96 5.52 -15.79
C MET A 93 -1.45 4.80 -17.05
N MET A 94 -0.58 4.63 -18.07
CA MET A 94 -0.97 3.99 -19.33
C MET A 94 -0.87 2.46 -19.30
N SER A 95 0.20 1.90 -18.72
CA SER A 95 0.47 0.46 -18.74
C SER A 95 -0.15 -0.28 -17.54
N GLY A 96 -0.51 0.45 -16.49
CA GLY A 96 -0.89 -0.11 -15.20
C GLY A 96 0.20 -1.00 -14.58
N ALA A 97 1.46 -0.84 -15.00
CA ALA A 97 2.62 -1.55 -14.50
C ALA A 97 3.41 -0.66 -13.54
N PRO A 98 4.20 -1.22 -12.60
CA PRO A 98 5.11 -0.43 -11.78
C PRO A 98 6.12 0.29 -12.70
N LYS A 99 6.22 1.62 -12.57
CA LYS A 99 7.09 2.47 -13.38
C LYS A 99 8.43 2.70 -12.70
N GLU A 100 8.38 3.05 -11.42
CA GLU A 100 9.51 3.53 -10.63
C GLU A 100 9.34 3.06 -9.18
N LEU A 101 10.43 2.64 -8.55
CA LEU A 101 10.45 2.37 -7.11
C LEU A 101 10.47 3.70 -6.35
N ALA A 102 9.37 4.03 -5.66
CA ALA A 102 9.24 5.24 -4.87
C ALA A 102 10.01 5.13 -3.55
N THR A 103 9.82 4.02 -2.84
CA THR A 103 10.51 3.75 -1.58
C THR A 103 10.50 2.25 -1.30
N ALA A 104 11.48 1.82 -0.51
CA ALA A 104 11.58 0.46 0.02
C ALA A 104 11.79 0.58 1.53
N ILE A 105 10.90 -0.05 2.29
CA ILE A 105 10.90 0.00 3.76
C ILE A 105 11.21 -1.40 4.27
N ASP A 106 12.16 -1.53 5.21
CA ASP A 106 12.46 -2.83 5.82
C ASP A 106 11.19 -3.37 6.48
N ILE A 107 10.96 -4.68 6.36
CA ILE A 107 9.83 -5.29 7.03
C ILE A 107 9.92 -5.13 8.55
N ALA A 108 11.12 -4.98 9.12
CA ALA A 108 11.33 -4.63 10.53
C ALA A 108 10.64 -3.30 10.90
N ASP A 109 10.69 -2.31 9.99
CA ASP A 109 10.16 -0.96 10.18
C ASP A 109 8.67 -0.82 9.90
N VAL A 110 8.02 -1.88 9.42
CA VAL A 110 6.56 -1.93 9.33
C VAL A 110 6.03 -2.63 10.57
N HIS A 111 5.29 -1.90 11.40
CA HIS A 111 4.70 -2.41 12.64
C HIS A 111 3.47 -3.27 12.35
N GLU A 112 2.56 -2.78 11.50
CA GLU A 112 1.27 -3.43 11.25
C GLU A 112 0.78 -3.15 9.82
N MET A 113 0.10 -4.13 9.22
CA MET A 113 -0.75 -3.92 8.06
C MET A 113 -2.17 -4.42 8.34
N SER A 114 -3.18 -3.58 8.13
CA SER A 114 -4.57 -3.93 8.38
C SER A 114 -5.49 -3.49 7.23
N LEU A 115 -6.58 -4.24 7.04
CA LEU A 115 -7.57 -3.97 6.00
C LEU A 115 -8.95 -3.75 6.60
N GLU A 116 -9.54 -2.61 6.27
CA GLU A 116 -10.96 -2.36 6.47
C GLU A 116 -11.69 -2.61 5.15
N LYS A 117 -12.59 -3.60 5.13
CA LYS A 117 -13.30 -4.00 3.91
C LYS A 117 -14.51 -3.08 3.70
N HIS A 118 -14.62 -2.50 2.50
CA HIS A 118 -15.83 -1.85 2.01
C HIS A 118 -16.48 -2.69 0.91
N LYS A 119 -17.55 -2.20 0.28
CA LYS A 119 -18.29 -2.97 -0.74
C LYS A 119 -17.38 -3.34 -1.93
N MET A 120 -16.77 -2.34 -2.56
CA MET A 120 -15.95 -2.48 -3.77
C MET A 120 -14.44 -2.29 -3.55
N THR A 121 -14.08 -1.59 -2.49
CA THR A 121 -12.69 -1.31 -2.09
C THR A 121 -12.41 -1.83 -0.69
N SER A 122 -11.15 -1.76 -0.28
CA SER A 122 -10.70 -1.93 1.10
C SER A 122 -9.74 -0.78 1.43
N ALA A 123 -9.81 -0.23 2.63
CA ALA A 123 -8.79 0.68 3.12
C ALA A 123 -7.64 -0.13 3.74
N LEU A 124 -6.48 -0.12 3.09
CA LEU A 124 -5.24 -0.66 3.61
C LEU A 124 -4.56 0.39 4.49
N THR A 125 -4.32 0.05 5.75
CA THR A 125 -3.55 0.88 6.68
C THR A 125 -2.21 0.19 6.93
N ILE A 126 -1.12 0.93 6.73
CA ILE A 126 0.25 0.49 7.00
C ILE A 126 0.77 1.38 8.12
N ARG A 127 1.05 0.81 9.28
CA ARG A 127 1.64 1.51 10.43
C ARG A 127 3.11 1.15 10.50
N PHE A 128 3.95 2.16 10.69
CA PHE A 128 5.40 2.02 10.76
C PHE A 128 5.89 2.02 12.21
N SER A 129 7.15 1.62 12.41
CA SER A 129 7.81 1.50 13.72
C SER A 129 7.95 2.85 14.44
N ASP A 130 7.95 3.96 13.70
CA ASP A 130 7.98 5.34 14.22
C ASP A 130 6.58 5.90 14.54
N ASN A 131 5.56 5.04 14.58
CA ASN A 131 4.14 5.35 14.77
C ASN A 131 3.47 6.15 13.64
N SER A 132 4.22 6.54 12.61
CA SER A 132 3.61 7.11 11.41
C SER A 132 2.75 6.06 10.70
N ALA A 133 1.76 6.50 9.91
CA ALA A 133 0.88 5.58 9.19
C ALA A 133 0.50 6.12 7.81
N ARG A 134 0.33 5.19 6.87
CA ARG A 134 -0.21 5.48 5.54
C ARG A 134 -1.48 4.68 5.30
N MET A 135 -2.50 5.37 4.81
CA MET A 135 -3.76 4.75 4.38
C MET A 135 -3.90 4.85 2.86
N LEU A 136 -4.24 3.72 2.23
CA LEU A 136 -4.46 3.60 0.80
C LEU A 136 -5.76 2.87 0.52
N GLU A 137 -6.49 3.31 -0.49
CA GLU A 137 -7.68 2.63 -0.97
C GLU A 137 -7.27 1.57 -2.01
N CYS A 138 -7.64 0.31 -1.79
CA CYS A 138 -7.33 -0.79 -2.68
C CYS A 138 -8.61 -1.38 -3.27
N VAL A 139 -8.64 -1.62 -4.58
CA VAL A 139 -9.76 -2.36 -5.19
C VAL A 139 -9.67 -3.83 -4.77
N LYS A 140 -10.80 -4.46 -4.42
CA LYS A 140 -10.81 -5.86 -3.98
C LYS A 140 -10.18 -6.82 -4.99
N MET A 141 -10.38 -6.56 -6.28
CA MET A 141 -9.79 -7.34 -7.38
C MET A 141 -8.27 -7.31 -7.40
N ALA A 142 -7.62 -6.32 -6.77
CA ALA A 142 -6.16 -6.33 -6.65
C ALA A 142 -5.65 -7.21 -5.51
N LYS A 143 -6.54 -7.96 -4.84
CA LYS A 143 -6.22 -8.90 -3.75
C LYS A 143 -5.34 -8.27 -2.65
N PRO A 144 -5.75 -7.14 -2.05
CA PRO A 144 -4.97 -6.53 -0.98
C PRO A 144 -4.82 -7.43 0.26
N GLN A 145 -5.70 -8.42 0.45
CA GLN A 145 -5.59 -9.38 1.55
C GLN A 145 -4.36 -10.31 1.40
N ASP A 146 -4.01 -10.72 0.18
CA ASP A 146 -2.79 -11.50 -0.07
C ASP A 146 -1.53 -10.76 0.42
N VAL A 147 -1.51 -9.42 0.32
CA VAL A 147 -0.42 -8.57 0.82
C VAL A 147 -0.34 -8.57 2.34
N VAL A 148 -1.47 -8.43 3.03
CA VAL A 148 -1.50 -8.47 4.51
C VAL A 148 -1.11 -9.86 5.03
N GLU A 149 -1.58 -10.92 4.39
CA GLU A 149 -1.22 -12.30 4.74
C GLU A 149 0.27 -12.59 4.54
N ALA A 150 0.85 -12.12 3.42
CA ALA A 150 2.28 -12.24 3.15
C ALA A 150 3.12 -11.47 4.19
N PHE A 151 2.69 -10.26 4.56
CA PHE A 151 3.34 -9.47 5.61
C PHE A 151 3.32 -10.21 6.96
N ASN A 152 2.14 -10.67 7.40
CA ASN A 152 1.98 -11.37 8.66
C ASN A 152 2.80 -12.67 8.72
N ARG A 153 2.86 -13.43 7.62
CA ARG A 153 3.70 -14.63 7.51
C ARG A 153 5.17 -14.29 7.71
N THR A 154 5.65 -13.24 7.04
CA THR A 154 7.06 -12.85 7.09
C THR A 154 7.46 -12.30 8.46
N LYS A 155 6.59 -11.52 9.11
CA LYS A 155 6.79 -11.07 10.50
C LYS A 155 6.78 -12.24 11.50
N GLY A 156 5.82 -13.16 11.35
CA GLY A 156 5.69 -14.32 12.22
C GLY A 156 6.89 -15.28 12.13
N SER A 157 7.43 -15.49 10.92
CA SER A 157 8.61 -16.34 10.71
C SER A 157 9.92 -15.75 11.25
N LYS A 158 10.01 -14.43 11.43
CA LYS A 158 11.21 -13.77 11.99
C LYS A 158 11.18 -13.64 13.52
N ALA A 159 10.06 -13.95 14.17
CA ALA A 159 9.88 -13.86 15.61
C ALA A 159 10.07 -15.20 16.35
N ALA A 160 10.34 -16.29 15.61
CA ALA A 160 10.63 -17.63 16.12
C ALA A 160 12.13 -17.93 16.00
#